data_AF-A0A7V5DU18-F1
#
_entry.id   AF-A0A7V5DU18-F1
#
_cell.length_a   1.000
_cell.length_b   1.000
_cell.length_c   1.000
_cell.angle_alpha   90.00
_cell.angle_beta   90.00
_cell.angle_gamma   90.00
#
_symmetry.space_group_name_H-M   'P 1'
#
loop_
_entity.id
_entity.type
_entity.pdbx_description
1 polymer ?
#
loop_
_entity_poly.entity_id
_entity_poly.type
_entity_poly.pdbx_seq_one_letter_code
_entity_poly.pdbx_strand_id
1 'polypeptide(L)' 'MSKKNFSIYLIVFLSIIILIRNSGAEIKIGDEAPSFTLPSTQDRLVDYYKDYYGKYHLIITFFPAAFTPI' A
#
# COMPACT_ATOMS: atom_id res chain seq x y z
N MET A 1 -18.54 -9.87 36.03
CA MET A 1 -18.05 -8.64 35.36
C MET A 1 -19.24 -7.74 35.06
N SER A 2 -19.28 -6.50 35.55
CA SER A 2 -20.45 -5.62 35.37
C SER A 2 -20.63 -5.27 33.89
N LYS A 3 -21.89 -5.26 33.40
CA LYS A 3 -22.23 -4.90 32.00
C LYS A 3 -21.62 -3.57 31.56
N LYS A 4 -21.47 -2.62 32.50
CA LYS A 4 -20.82 -1.32 32.27
C LYS A 4 -19.33 -1.45 31.96
N ASN A 5 -18.62 -2.34 32.67
CA ASN A 5 -17.19 -2.56 32.46
C ASN A 5 -16.95 -3.26 31.11
N PHE A 6 -17.80 -4.25 30.78
CA PHE A 6 -17.74 -4.92 29.49
C PHE A 6 -17.97 -3.95 28.31
N SER A 7 -18.94 -3.05 28.43
CA SER A 7 -19.21 -2.02 27.40
C SER A 7 -18.01 -1.09 27.17
N ILE A 8 -17.32 -0.67 28.25
CA ILE A 8 -16.13 0.18 28.15
C ILE A 8 -15.00 -0.56 27.41
N TYR A 9 -14.73 -1.83 27.76
CA TYR A 9 -13.71 -2.60 27.05
C TYR A 9 -14.04 -2.81 25.58
N LEU A 10 -15.32 -3.03 25.25
CA LEU A 10 -15.76 -3.17 23.88
C LEU A 10 -15.54 -1.89 23.06
N ILE A 11 -15.84 -0.72 23.64
CA ILE A 11 -15.62 0.58 22.99
C ILE A 11 -14.12 0.83 22.78
N VAL A 12 -13.28 0.54 23.77
CA VAL A 12 -11.82 0.69 23.67
C VAL A 12 -11.23 -0.27 22.63
N PHE A 13 -11.74 -1.50 22.55
CA PHE A 13 -11.32 -2.46 21.53
C PHE A 13 -11.71 -1.99 20.12
N LEU A 14 -12.93 -1.46 19.95
CA LEU A 14 -13.40 -0.94 18.67
C LEU A 14 -12.60 0.29 18.21
N SER A 15 -12.25 1.20 19.13
CA SER A 15 -11.45 2.38 18.80
C SER A 15 -10.01 2.03 18.39
N ILE A 16 -9.41 1.01 19.01
CA ILE A 16 -8.10 0.47 18.60
C ILE A 16 -8.15 -0.11 17.19
N ILE A 17 -9.22 -0.84 16.83
CA ILE A 17 -9.38 -1.38 15.46
C ILE A 17 -9.53 -0.26 14.42
N ILE A 18 -10.21 0.84 14.77
CA ILE A 18 -10.37 1.99 13.87
C ILE A 18 -9.03 2.73 13.66
N LEU A 19 -8.19 2.84 14.70
CA LEU A 19 -6.86 3.45 14.61
C LEU A 19 -5.88 2.65 13.71
N ILE A 20 -6.09 1.34 13.55
CA ILE A 20 -5.28 0.48 12.67
C ILE A 20 -5.67 0.68 11.19
N ARG A 21 -6.71 1.47 10.86
CA ARG A 21 -7.11 1.69 9.48
C ARG A 21 -6.19 2.69 8.77
N ASN A 22 -5.42 2.11 7.85
CA ASN A 22 -4.81 2.69 6.65
C ASN A 22 -3.45 3.36 6.84
N SER A 23 -2.39 2.55 6.79
CA SER A 23 -1.00 2.96 6.62
C SER A 23 -0.59 2.98 5.14
N GLY A 24 -1.45 3.52 4.25
CA GLY A 24 -0.99 3.86 2.91
C GLY A 24 0.02 4.99 3.06
N ALA A 25 1.31 4.69 2.86
CA ALA A 25 2.35 5.71 2.93
C ALA A 25 2.04 6.79 1.89
N GLU A 26 1.79 8.01 2.34
CA GLU A 26 1.62 9.17 1.48
C GLU A 26 2.99 9.52 0.90
N ILE A 27 3.23 9.16 -0.36
CA ILE A 27 4.49 9.46 -1.06
C ILE A 27 4.45 10.92 -1.51
N LYS A 28 5.52 11.67 -1.21
CA LYS A 28 5.62 13.10 -1.52
C LYS A 28 6.74 13.38 -2.52
N ILE A 29 6.69 14.58 -3.10
CA ILE A 29 7.74 15.04 -4.01
C ILE A 29 9.04 15.16 -3.23
N GLY A 30 10.11 14.57 -3.77
CA GLY A 30 11.43 14.54 -3.15
C GLY A 30 11.70 13.30 -2.30
N ASP A 31 10.67 12.51 -1.97
CA ASP A 31 10.86 11.22 -1.34
C ASP A 31 11.52 10.23 -2.32
N GLU A 32 12.32 9.33 -1.78
CA GLU A 32 12.81 8.19 -2.56
C GLU A 32 11.62 7.31 -2.96
N ALA A 33 11.56 6.94 -4.25
CA ALA A 33 10.49 6.08 -4.74
C ALA A 33 10.54 4.70 -4.05
N PRO A 34 9.39 4.12 -3.67
CA PRO A 34 9.34 2.80 -3.07
C PRO A 34 9.97 1.74 -3.97
N SER A 35 10.72 0.82 -3.36
CA SER A 35 11.24 -0.32 -4.08
C SER A 35 10.11 -1.25 -4.52
N PHE A 36 10.28 -1.86 -5.69
CA PHE A 36 9.37 -2.87 -6.18
C PHE A 36 10.13 -3.98 -6.90
N THR A 37 9.54 -5.17 -6.86
CA THR A 37 9.87 -6.29 -7.72
C THR A 37 8.57 -6.85 -8.26
N LEU A 38 8.34 -6.74 -9.57
CA LEU A 38 7.06 -7.06 -10.19
C LEU A 38 7.26 -8.00 -11.39
N PRO A 39 6.31 -8.90 -11.66
CA PRO A 39 6.30 -9.66 -12.90
C PRO A 39 6.00 -8.72 -14.08
N SER A 40 6.72 -8.92 -15.18
CA SER A 40 6.43 -8.26 -16.46
C SER A 40 5.66 -9.18 -17.40
N THR A 41 5.15 -8.61 -18.50
CA THR A 41 4.52 -9.36 -19.60
C THR A 41 5.51 -10.20 -20.42
N GLN A 42 6.81 -10.15 -20.12
CA GLN A 42 7.88 -10.89 -20.79
C GLN A 42 8.37 -12.08 -19.93
N ASP A 43 7.54 -12.57 -19.00
CA ASP A 43 7.86 -13.67 -18.09
C ASP A 43 9.17 -13.49 -17.30
N ARG A 44 9.54 -12.23 -17.02
CA ARG A 44 10.68 -11.89 -16.16
C ARG A 44 10.27 -10.98 -15.03
N LEU A 45 10.99 -11.06 -13.92
CA LEU A 45 10.91 -10.09 -12.84
C LEU A 45 11.62 -8.81 -13.24
N VAL A 46 11.01 -7.70 -12.84
CA VAL A 46 11.54 -6.35 -12.98
C VAL A 46 11.76 -5.79 -11.59
N ASP A 47 12.97 -5.33 -11.31
CA ASP A 47 13.43 -4.83 -10.01
C ASP A 47 13.81 -3.35 -10.12
N TYR A 48 13.22 -2.50 -9.29
CA TYR A 48 13.42 -1.06 -9.36
C TYR A 48 14.90 -0.64 -9.27
N TYR A 49 15.63 -1.14 -8.29
CA TYR A 49 17.01 -0.74 -8.05
C TYR A 49 17.97 -1.28 -9.11
N LYS A 50 17.73 -2.50 -9.59
CA LYS A 50 18.57 -3.12 -10.60
C LYS A 50 18.30 -2.57 -11.99
N ASP A 51 17.04 -2.37 -12.34
CA ASP A 51 16.64 -2.10 -13.72
C ASP A 51 16.48 -0.59 -14.02
N TYR A 52 16.09 0.25 -13.04
CA TYR A 52 15.72 1.65 -13.30
C TYR A 52 16.45 2.70 -12.47
N TYR A 53 16.76 2.43 -11.21
CA TYR A 53 17.32 3.44 -10.30
C TYR A 53 18.62 4.05 -10.84
N GLY A 54 18.65 5.38 -10.96
CA GLY A 54 19.78 6.13 -11.50
C GLY A 54 20.06 5.94 -13.01
N LYS A 55 19.25 5.15 -13.70
CA LYS A 55 19.43 4.84 -15.14
C LYS A 55 18.42 5.57 -16.02
N TYR A 56 17.18 5.72 -15.56
CA TYR A 56 16.10 6.31 -16.33
C TYR A 56 15.20 7.19 -15.46
N HIS A 57 14.55 8.17 -16.09
CA HIS A 57 13.38 8.83 -15.49
C HIS A 57 12.16 7.91 -15.68
N LEU A 58 11.61 7.42 -14.57
CA LEU A 58 10.53 6.44 -14.57
C LEU A 58 9.17 7.11 -14.31
N ILE A 59 8.20 6.84 -15.19
CA ILE A 59 6.80 7.22 -15.00
C ILE A 59 6.02 5.96 -14.61
N ILE A 60 5.30 6.00 -13.50
CA ILE A 60 4.50 4.87 -12.99
C ILE A 60 3.02 5.26 -13.03
N THR A 61 2.19 4.39 -13.60
CA THR A 61 0.74 4.59 -13.68
C THR A 61 0.04 3.41 -13.00
N PHE A 62 -0.83 3.71 -12.05
CA PHE A 62 -1.65 2.72 -11.36
C PHE A 62 -3.06 2.74 -11.95
N PHE A 63 -3.58 1.55 -12.30
CA PHE A 63 -4.95 1.37 -12.74
C PHE A 63 -5.55 0.10 -12.10
N PRO A 64 -6.87 0.04 -11.85
CA PRO A 64 -7.47 -1.08 -11.12
C PRO A 64 -7.42 -2.42 -11.88
N ALA A 65 -7.63 -2.38 -13.19
CA ALA A 65 -7.65 -3.56 -14.06
C ALA A 65 -7.27 -3.17 -15.49
N ALA A 66 -6.52 -4.03 -16.19
CA ALA A 66 -6.12 -3.79 -17.57
C ALA A 66 -7.28 -3.98 -18.57
N PHE A 67 -8.26 -4.82 -18.22
CA PHE A 67 -9.43 -5.13 -19.03
C PHE A 67 -10.69 -4.94 -18.19
N THR A 68 -11.67 -4.20 -18.71
CA THR A 68 -12.97 -3.97 -18.07
C THR A 68 -14.10 -4.45 -18.96
N PRO A 69 -15.20 -5.00 -18.42
CA PRO A 69 -16.41 -5.29 -19.19
C PRO A 69 -16.95 -4.03 -19.88
N ILE A 70 -17.58 -4.23 -21.04
CA ILE A 70 -18.37 -3.21 -21.76
C ILE A 70 -19.83 -3.26 -21.33
#